data_AF-A0A645CNG3-F1
#
_entry.id   AF-A0A645CNG3-F1
#
_cell.length_a   1.000
_cell.length_b   1.000
_cell.length_c   1.000
_cell.angle_alpha   90.00
_cell.angle_beta   90.00
_cell.angle_gamma   90.00
#
_symmetry.space_group_name_H-M   'P 1'
#
loop_
_entity.id
_entity.type
_entity.pdbx_description
1 polymer ?
#
loop_
_entity_poly.entity_id
_entity_poly.type
_entity_poly.pdbx_seq_one_letter_code
_entity_poly.pdbx_strand_id
1 'polypeptide(L)' 'MLLGNKKMGRPTDNPKNTSVKFKADDDTVEKLKECSKILNVSQAEVLRRGVHRIHDDLKK' A
#
# COMPACT_ATOMS: atom_id res chain seq x y z
N MET A 1 -10.83 39.62 -13.26
CA MET A 1 -9.84 38.72 -12.64
C MET A 1 -10.36 37.29 -12.79
N LEU A 2 -9.94 36.58 -13.85
CA LEU A 2 -10.32 35.18 -14.05
C LEU A 2 -9.38 34.30 -13.24
N LEU A 3 -9.78 33.98 -12.00
CA LEU A 3 -9.08 33.03 -11.15
C LEU A 3 -9.25 31.65 -11.78
N GLY A 4 -8.22 31.20 -12.49
CA GLY A 4 -8.20 29.90 -13.17
C GLY A 4 -8.56 28.78 -12.18
N ASN A 5 -9.56 27.98 -12.55
CA ASN A 5 -10.04 26.85 -11.77
C ASN A 5 -8.85 25.93 -11.41
N LYS A 6 -8.43 25.99 -10.14
CA LYS A 6 -7.40 25.10 -9.59
C LYS A 6 -7.95 23.68 -9.68
N LYS A 7 -7.32 22.83 -10.50
CA LYS A 7 -7.73 21.43 -10.68
C LYS A 7 -7.80 20.77 -9.31
N MET A 8 -9.02 20.50 -8.84
CA MET A 8 -9.24 19.76 -7.61
C MET A 8 -8.68 18.36 -7.84
N GLY A 9 -7.67 17.96 -7.06
CA GLY A 9 -7.18 16.58 -7.06
C GLY A 9 -8.33 15.62 -6.75
N ARG A 10 -8.17 14.32 -7.04
CA ARG A 10 -9.21 13.32 -6.79
C ARG A 10 -9.61 13.38 -5.30
N PRO A 11 -10.84 13.79 -4.94
CA PRO A 11 -11.29 13.80 -3.55
C PRO A 11 -11.30 12.35 -3.07
N THR A 12 -10.25 11.95 -2.37
CA THR A 12 -10.05 10.60 -1.87
C THR A 12 -9.74 10.75 -0.39
N ASP A 13 -10.55 10.12 0.45
CA ASP A 13 -10.41 10.16 1.90
C ASP A 13 -9.09 9.49 2.38
N ASN A 14 -8.60 8.53 1.60
CA ASN A 14 -7.33 7.84 1.87
C ASN A 14 -6.33 7.99 0.71
N PRO A 15 -5.73 9.17 0.55
CA PRO A 15 -4.74 9.38 -0.49
C PRO A 15 -3.47 8.57 -0.16
N LYS A 16 -3.01 7.77 -1.11
CA LYS A 16 -1.78 6.96 -1.01
C LYS A 16 -0.54 7.86 -1.19
N ASN A 17 -0.42 8.90 -0.37
CA ASN A 17 0.62 9.94 -0.51
C ASN A 17 1.98 9.52 0.05
N THR A 18 2.02 8.51 0.93
CA THR A 18 3.24 8.08 1.59
C THR A 18 3.84 6.87 0.87
N SER A 19 5.12 6.99 0.50
CA SER A 19 5.92 5.85 0.01
C SER A 19 6.74 5.27 1.16
N VAL A 20 6.59 3.97 1.41
CA VAL A 20 7.39 3.25 2.41
C VAL A 20 8.48 2.48 1.67
N LYS A 21 9.74 2.77 2.02
CA LYS A 21 10.90 1.99 1.58
C LYS A 21 11.42 1.21 2.78
N PHE A 22 11.64 -0.08 2.61
CA PHE A 22 12.21 -0.93 3.64
C PHE A 22 13.29 -1.82 3.01
N LYS A 23 14.26 -2.23 3.82
CA LYS A 23 15.21 -3.28 3.45
C LYS A 23 14.60 -4.62 3.86
N ALA A 24 14.73 -5.60 2.98
CA ALA A 24 14.20 -6.94 3.18
C ALA A 24 15.25 -7.94 2.72
N ASP A 25 15.33 -9.08 3.40
CA ASP A 25 16.13 -10.21 2.98
C ASP A 25 15.52 -10.89 1.75
N ASP A 26 16.33 -11.65 1.02
CA ASP A 26 15.90 -12.35 -0.21
C ASP A 26 14.69 -13.27 0.03
N ASP A 27 14.66 -14.00 1.15
CA ASP A 27 13.53 -14.85 1.56
C ASP A 27 12.23 -14.06 1.69
N THR A 28 12.29 -12.86 2.27
CA THR A 28 11.10 -11.99 2.44
C THR A 28 10.60 -11.52 1.08
N VAL A 29 11.51 -11.16 0.17
CA VAL A 29 11.17 -10.75 -1.20
C VAL A 29 10.56 -11.91 -1.99
N GLU A 30 11.06 -13.12 -1.82
CA GLU A 30 10.56 -14.32 -2.48
C GLU A 30 9.13 -14.64 -2.02
N LYS A 31 8.90 -14.69 -0.70
CA LYS A 31 7.56 -14.85 -0.12
C LYS A 31 6.60 -13.76 -0.57
N LEU A 32 7.06 -12.52 -0.67
CA LEU A 32 6.24 -11.40 -1.13
C LEU A 32 5.83 -11.57 -2.61
N LYS A 33 6.75 -12.02 -3.46
CA LYS A 33 6.47 -12.34 -4.87
C LYS A 33 5.50 -13.52 -4.99
N GLU A 34 5.69 -14.56 -4.18
CA GLU A 34 4.81 -15.73 -4.18
C GLU A 34 3.38 -15.36 -3.75
N CYS A 35 3.23 -14.63 -2.64
CA CYS A 35 1.95 -14.08 -2.19
C CYS A 35 1.29 -13.23 -3.28
N SER A 36 2.06 -12.37 -3.94
CA SER A 36 1.57 -11.52 -5.04
C SER A 36 1.04 -12.35 -6.22
N LYS A 37 1.72 -13.44 -6.59
CA LYS A 37 1.29 -14.37 -7.65
C LYS A 37 0.02 -15.14 -7.26
N ILE A 38 -0.02 -15.72 -6.07
CA ILE A 38 -1.16 -16.53 -5.59
C ILE A 38 -2.41 -15.66 -5.46
N LEU A 39 -2.28 -14.46 -4.89
CA LEU A 39 -3.40 -13.55 -4.66
C LEU A 39 -3.77 -12.72 -5.91
N ASN A 40 -2.95 -12.76 -6.97
CA ASN A 40 -3.08 -11.94 -8.18
C ASN A 40 -3.23 -10.44 -7.86
N VAL A 41 -2.42 -9.94 -6.92
CA VAL A 41 -2.39 -8.53 -6.51
C VAL A 41 -0.96 -8.01 -6.50
N SER A 42 -0.81 -6.69 -6.55
CA SER A 42 0.52 -6.06 -6.44
C SER A 42 1.20 -6.35 -5.09
N GLN A 43 2.53 -6.40 -5.07
CA GLN A 43 3.31 -6.55 -3.83
C GLN A 43 2.94 -5.49 -2.77
N ALA A 44 2.69 -4.25 -3.20
CA ALA A 44 2.25 -3.18 -2.31
C ALA A 44 0.88 -3.45 -1.67
N GLU A 45 0.00 -4.20 -2.34
CA GLU A 45 -1.29 -4.61 -1.78
C GLU A 45 -1.13 -5.76 -0.77
N VAL A 46 -0.23 -6.71 -1.05
CA VAL A 46 0.13 -7.76 -0.08
C VAL A 46 0.66 -7.14 1.21
N LEU A 47 1.58 -6.18 1.11
CA LEU A 47 2.14 -5.47 2.28
C LEU A 47 1.06 -4.74 3.07
N ARG A 48 0.16 -4.01 2.39
CA ARG A 48 -0.96 -3.32 3.08
C ARG A 48 -1.82 -4.30 3.86
N ARG A 49 -2.24 -5.40 3.22
CA ARG A 49 -3.06 -6.43 3.85
C ARG A 49 -2.32 -7.08 5.03
N GLY A 50 -1.01 -7.31 4.89
CA GLY A 50 -0.16 -7.80 5.97
C GLY A 50 -0.16 -6.87 7.18
N VAL A 51 0.07 -5.57 6.96
CA VAL A 51 0.05 -4.57 8.04
C VAL A 51 -1.32 -4.49 8.72
N HIS A 52 -2.41 -4.48 7.94
CA HIS A 52 -3.77 -4.50 8.50
C HIS A 52 -4.02 -5.74 9.35
N ARG A 53 -3.67 -6.94 8.85
CA ARG A 53 -3.82 -8.18 9.62
C ARG A 53 -3.05 -8.16 10.93
N ILE A 54 -1.76 -7.80 10.90
CA ILE A 54 -0.93 -7.74 12.11
C ILE A 54 -1.53 -6.74 13.11
N HIS A 55 -1.96 -5.58 12.64
CA HIS A 55 -2.56 -4.56 13.50
C HIS A 55 -3.91 -4.99 14.10
N ASP A 56 -4.76 -5.69 13.35
CA ASP A 56 -5.99 -6.28 13.88
C ASP A 56 -5.70 -7.37 14.92
N ASP A 57 -4.70 -8.21 14.68
CA ASP A 57 -4.28 -9.27 15.61
C ASP A 57 -3.74 -8.68 16.93
N LEU A 58 -3.01 -7.56 16.86
CA LEU A 58 -2.51 -6.84 18.04
C LEU A 58 -3.60 -6.16 18.89
N LYS A 59 -4.80 -5.95 18.33
CA LYS A 59 -5.94 -5.35 19.04
C LYS A 59 -6.84 -6.37 19.74
N LYS A 60 -6.47 -7.65 19.68
CA LYS A 60 -7.20 -8.76 20.25
C LYS A 60 -6.63 -9.16 21.61
#